data_AF-A0A836V5N2-F1
#
_entry.id   AF-A0A836V5N2-F1
#
_cell.length_a   1.000
_cell.length_b   1.000
_cell.length_c   1.000
_cell.angle_alpha   90.00
_cell.angle_beta   90.00
_cell.angle_gamma   90.00
#
_symmetry.space_group_name_H-M   'P 1'
#
loop_
_entity.id
_entity.type
_entity.pdbx_description
1 polymer ?
#
loop_
_entity_poly.entity_id
_entity_poly.type
_entity_poly.pdbx_seq_one_letter_code
_entity_poly.pdbx_strand_id
1 'polypeptide(L)'
;MFKNFIKILVVFSFAIVFLTGTSFAEPINTVEQVKDAEEYFLNGEYRMAIEIYDDILEVFPTDTKIREMKAISLSNMRLYTTLAAQPVSGVSTQYDKYYLNEKSMLEFYTVLETDPNSVIALNGLGLGFGNFGEYGEAKKYFDRALKLDPDNYVSKNYLEYLEKIIKKYPYKPTEKPAYLLKFEENTIPHWIRSNASWWAADKISDNDFISGIQYLIENKIIKLSSQNVKKNTSDNIPAWVKNNAGWWAAGKIPDEDFVSGLKYLIENGIMKITVQENSELVKKELDRKAWNFEQYLRKIQSDIKNEKRFIEYPNPSSEVMKKYWKDYHKWNLGQYLTLPSHVFPDPKIYLVDDVYHIEYNVYVNEQPKRLPLDHVSTLKNAFAFWESAKLTTNDGKAAVVKFYQVNTKSDANIWVTWVMRNLGDGVLGHANLGKGVVEVALGGYGCDGTTQ
;
A
#
# COMPACT_ATOMS: atom_id res chain seq x y z
N MET A 1 16.18 -24.20 11.59
CA MET A 1 14.80 -23.82 11.96
C MET A 1 14.48 -22.33 11.68
N PHE A 2 15.45 -21.49 11.26
CA PHE A 2 15.25 -20.06 10.96
C PHE A 2 14.77 -19.72 9.53
N LYS A 3 14.82 -20.66 8.57
CA LYS A 3 14.42 -20.39 7.17
C LYS A 3 12.90 -20.38 6.90
N ASN A 4 12.07 -20.83 7.84
CA ASN A 4 10.62 -20.98 7.63
C ASN A 4 9.79 -19.87 8.29
N PHE A 5 10.35 -19.02 9.15
CA PHE A 5 9.59 -18.00 9.87
C PHE A 5 9.28 -16.76 9.01
N ILE A 6 10.13 -16.46 8.03
CA ILE A 6 9.96 -15.32 7.10
C ILE A 6 8.87 -15.59 6.04
N LYS A 7 8.46 -16.85 5.83
CA LYS A 7 7.43 -17.20 4.84
C LYS A 7 6.01 -16.77 5.21
N ILE A 8 5.74 -16.36 6.46
CA ILE A 8 4.38 -16.07 6.92
C ILE A 8 3.98 -14.60 6.73
N LEU A 9 4.93 -13.70 6.48
CA LEU A 9 4.63 -12.31 6.05
C LEU A 9 4.49 -12.15 4.52
N VAL A 10 4.79 -13.20 3.75
CA VAL A 10 4.67 -13.22 2.29
C VAL A 10 3.48 -14.10 1.88
N VAL A 11 2.26 -13.65 2.17
CA VAL A 11 1.05 -14.22 1.57
C VAL A 11 0.52 -13.23 0.53
N PHE A 12 1.23 -13.11 -0.59
CA PHE A 12 0.67 -12.62 -1.85
C PHE A 12 1.20 -13.47 -3.02
N SER A 13 0.71 -14.70 -3.10
CA SER A 13 0.50 -15.54 -4.30
C SER A 13 1.28 -15.14 -5.58
N PHE A 14 2.47 -15.72 -5.82
CA PHE A 14 3.06 -15.74 -7.16
C PHE A 14 2.34 -16.81 -8.00
N ALA A 15 1.53 -16.37 -8.96
CA ALA A 15 1.12 -17.20 -10.09
C ALA A 15 1.96 -16.76 -11.30
N ILE A 16 2.94 -17.60 -11.66
CA ILE A 16 3.81 -17.42 -12.82
C ILE A 16 2.98 -17.69 -14.08
N VAL A 17 2.88 -16.71 -14.98
CA VAL A 17 2.44 -16.93 -16.36
C VAL A 17 3.65 -16.72 -17.26
N PHE A 18 4.07 -17.79 -17.95
CA PHE A 18 5.05 -17.73 -19.04
C PHE A 18 4.46 -16.97 -20.22
N LEU A 19 5.21 -16.03 -20.80
CA LEU A 19 5.14 -15.72 -22.23
C LEU A 19 6.55 -15.54 -22.78
N THR A 20 6.93 -16.45 -23.67
CA THR A 20 8.15 -16.42 -24.46
C THR A 20 8.02 -15.35 -25.54
N GLY A 21 8.76 -14.25 -25.40
CA GLY A 21 9.00 -13.26 -26.44
C GLY A 21 10.49 -13.16 -26.71
N THR A 22 10.92 -13.55 -27.90
CA THR A 22 12.32 -13.43 -28.34
C THR A 22 12.60 -11.99 -28.79
N SER A 23 13.39 -11.24 -28.01
CA SER A 23 14.23 -10.16 -28.54
C SER A 23 15.40 -9.89 -27.60
N PHE A 24 16.58 -9.66 -28.17
CA PHE A 24 17.88 -9.56 -27.52
C PHE A 24 17.94 -8.61 -26.32
N ALA A 25 18.02 -9.18 -25.11
CA ALA A 25 18.62 -8.66 -23.89
C ALA A 25 19.06 -9.89 -23.05
N GLU A 26 19.96 -9.72 -22.08
CA GLU A 26 20.35 -10.78 -21.14
C GLU A 26 19.11 -11.51 -20.58
N PRO A 27 19.17 -12.83 -20.29
CA PRO A 27 18.01 -13.55 -19.76
C PRO A 27 17.62 -12.95 -18.40
N ILE A 28 16.58 -12.13 -18.40
CA ILE A 28 16.02 -11.49 -17.20
C ILE A 28 15.56 -12.59 -16.24
N ASN A 29 16.33 -12.81 -15.18
CA ASN A 29 15.93 -13.69 -14.08
C ASN A 29 15.11 -12.87 -13.07
N THR A 30 13.84 -12.60 -13.40
CA THR A 30 12.93 -11.80 -12.57
C THR A 30 12.86 -12.30 -11.12
N VAL A 31 13.02 -13.60 -10.90
CA VAL A 31 12.99 -14.21 -9.56
C VAL A 31 14.18 -13.80 -8.70
N GLU A 32 15.35 -13.60 -9.29
CA GLU A 32 16.56 -13.17 -8.59
C GLU A 32 16.51 -11.67 -8.30
N GLN A 33 16.14 -10.87 -9.29
CA GLN A 33 15.94 -9.42 -9.13
C GLN A 33 14.92 -9.09 -8.03
N VAL A 34 13.79 -9.81 -7.98
CA VAL A 34 12.79 -9.60 -6.92
C VAL A 34 13.38 -9.88 -5.53
N LYS A 35 14.20 -10.93 -5.38
CA LYS A 35 14.84 -11.24 -4.09
C LYS A 35 15.85 -10.17 -3.68
N ASP A 36 16.66 -9.70 -4.61
CA ASP A 36 17.63 -8.64 -4.35
C ASP A 36 16.92 -7.35 -3.93
N ALA A 37 15.83 -6.99 -4.64
CA ALA A 37 15.02 -5.83 -4.28
C ALA A 37 14.33 -5.98 -2.91
N GLU A 38 13.85 -7.18 -2.57
CA GLU A 38 13.32 -7.50 -1.24
C GLU A 38 14.40 -7.36 -0.16
N GLU A 39 15.62 -7.84 -0.39
CA GLU A 39 16.73 -7.70 0.55
C GLU A 39 17.09 -6.23 0.77
N TYR A 40 17.24 -5.45 -0.30
CA TYR A 40 17.46 -4.01 -0.22
C TYR A 40 16.32 -3.29 0.51
N PHE A 41 15.07 -3.65 0.22
CA PHE A 41 13.90 -3.08 0.89
C PHE A 41 13.93 -3.35 2.40
N LEU A 42 14.22 -4.58 2.82
CA LEU A 42 14.28 -4.99 4.22
C LEU A 42 15.39 -4.27 4.98
N ASN A 43 16.53 -4.03 4.32
CA ASN A 43 17.65 -3.27 4.86
C ASN A 43 17.42 -1.75 4.86
N GLY A 44 16.30 -1.26 4.32
CA GLY A 44 16.00 0.17 4.21
C GLY A 44 16.74 0.86 3.05
N GLU A 45 17.40 0.12 2.18
CA GLU A 45 18.12 0.59 1.00
C GLU A 45 17.14 0.85 -0.17
N TYR A 46 16.13 1.68 0.08
CA TYR A 46 15.00 1.88 -0.84
C TYR A 46 15.38 2.37 -2.23
N ARG A 47 16.47 3.12 -2.37
CA ARG A 47 16.95 3.55 -3.68
C ARG A 47 17.33 2.34 -4.55
N MET A 48 18.12 1.43 -3.99
CA MET A 48 18.55 0.22 -4.69
C MET A 48 17.35 -0.66 -5.04
N ALA A 49 16.40 -0.81 -4.11
CA ALA A 49 15.15 -1.52 -4.38
C ALA A 49 14.33 -0.87 -5.51
N ILE A 50 14.21 0.47 -5.52
CA ILE A 50 13.48 1.21 -6.57
C ILE A 50 14.12 1.03 -7.94
N GLU A 51 15.45 1.09 -8.04
CA GLU A 51 16.17 0.87 -9.31
C GLU A 51 15.82 -0.51 -9.90
N ILE A 52 15.84 -1.56 -9.08
CA ILE A 52 15.46 -2.91 -9.53
C ILE A 52 13.96 -2.99 -9.88
N TYR A 53 13.09 -2.33 -9.12
CA TYR A 53 11.66 -2.29 -9.45
C TYR A 53 11.40 -1.55 -10.76
N ASP A 54 12.16 -0.51 -11.07
CA ASP A 54 12.08 0.20 -12.35
C ASP A 54 12.48 -0.72 -13.49
N ASP A 55 13.62 -1.43 -13.39
CA ASP A 55 14.05 -2.41 -14.40
C ASP A 55 12.98 -3.50 -14.65
N ILE A 56 12.36 -4.01 -13.58
CA ILE A 56 11.28 -5.00 -13.71
C ILE A 56 10.06 -4.39 -14.40
N LEU A 57 9.68 -3.16 -14.06
CA LEU A 57 8.50 -2.48 -14.62
C LEU A 57 8.72 -2.00 -16.07
N GLU A 58 9.97 -1.86 -16.53
CA GLU A 58 10.25 -1.64 -17.95
C GLU A 58 9.79 -2.84 -18.80
N VAL A 59 9.95 -4.05 -18.27
CA VAL A 59 9.61 -5.31 -18.94
C VAL A 59 8.15 -5.72 -18.66
N PHE A 60 7.69 -5.51 -17.42
CA PHE A 60 6.36 -5.88 -16.92
C PHE A 60 5.60 -4.64 -16.39
N PRO A 61 5.22 -3.71 -17.26
CA PRO A 61 4.67 -2.40 -16.85
C PRO A 61 3.33 -2.47 -16.12
N THR A 62 2.61 -3.60 -16.22
CA THR A 62 1.31 -3.82 -15.57
C THR A 62 1.41 -4.62 -14.27
N ASP A 63 2.62 -4.99 -13.81
CA ASP A 63 2.78 -5.70 -12.54
C ASP A 63 2.44 -4.78 -11.36
N THR A 64 1.26 -4.98 -10.80
CA THR A 64 0.73 -4.15 -9.72
C THR A 64 1.51 -4.34 -8.42
N LYS A 65 2.06 -5.53 -8.15
CA LYS A 65 2.77 -5.82 -6.90
C LYS A 65 4.14 -5.17 -6.86
N ILE A 66 4.89 -5.26 -7.97
CA ILE A 66 6.18 -4.59 -8.08
C ILE A 66 5.97 -3.08 -7.99
N ARG A 67 4.92 -2.56 -8.63
CA ARG A 67 4.55 -1.15 -8.54
C ARG A 67 4.15 -0.72 -7.12
N GLU A 68 3.41 -1.55 -6.39
CA GLU A 68 3.12 -1.32 -4.96
C GLU A 68 4.39 -1.27 -4.11
N MET A 69 5.32 -2.20 -4.32
CA MET A 69 6.60 -2.21 -3.61
C MET A 69 7.42 -0.95 -3.92
N LYS A 70 7.49 -0.52 -5.19
CA LYS A 70 8.08 0.76 -5.58
C LYS A 70 7.41 1.95 -4.88
N ALA A 71 6.08 1.98 -4.86
CA ALA A 71 5.30 3.04 -4.21
C ALA A 71 5.58 3.12 -2.70
N ILE A 72 5.70 1.96 -2.04
CA ILE A 72 6.04 1.86 -0.62
C ILE A 72 7.49 2.30 -0.38
N SER A 73 8.45 1.87 -1.21
CA SER A 73 9.84 2.32 -1.13
C SER A 73 9.95 3.84 -1.24
N LEU A 74 9.22 4.47 -2.18
CA LEU A 74 9.17 5.93 -2.31
C LEU A 74 8.55 6.60 -1.08
N SER A 75 7.47 6.03 -0.54
CA SER A 75 6.83 6.51 0.71
C SER A 75 7.77 6.41 1.90
N ASN A 76 8.55 5.33 2.02
CA ASN A 76 9.52 5.16 3.10
C ASN A 76 10.73 6.08 2.91
N MET A 77 11.23 6.24 1.68
CA MET A 77 12.31 7.17 1.35
C MET A 77 11.91 8.62 1.64
N ARG A 78 10.62 8.98 1.47
CA ARG A 78 10.11 10.28 1.91
C ARG A 78 10.35 10.51 3.41
N LEU A 79 10.25 9.48 4.25
CA LEU A 79 10.50 9.64 5.69
C LEU A 79 11.92 10.11 5.97
N TYR A 80 12.90 9.70 5.15
CA TYR A 80 14.30 10.16 5.21
C TYR A 80 14.47 11.68 5.04
N THR A 81 13.49 12.34 4.44
CA THR A 81 13.52 13.78 4.17
C THR A 81 12.74 14.60 5.21
N THR A 82 12.19 13.95 6.24
CA THR A 82 11.48 14.63 7.33
C THR A 82 12.42 14.95 8.49
N LEU A 83 12.07 15.94 9.32
CA LEU A 83 12.87 16.36 10.51
C LEU A 83 13.13 15.25 11.54
N ALA A 84 12.55 14.08 11.35
CA ALA A 84 12.77 12.89 12.17
C ALA A 84 13.90 12.00 11.65
N ALA A 85 14.51 12.32 10.50
CA ALA A 85 15.43 11.43 9.81
C ALA A 85 16.89 11.89 9.74
N GLN A 86 17.80 10.91 9.65
CA GLN A 86 19.23 11.12 9.47
C GLN A 86 19.59 11.57 8.04
N PRO A 87 20.64 12.38 7.87
CA PRO A 87 21.40 12.39 6.63
C PRO A 87 22.04 11.01 6.44
N VAL A 88 21.46 10.19 5.55
CA VAL A 88 22.05 8.90 5.19
C VAL A 88 23.39 9.17 4.50
N SER A 89 24.49 8.59 5.01
CA SER A 89 25.82 8.72 4.41
C SER A 89 25.80 8.26 2.95
N GLY A 90 26.16 9.16 2.02
CA GLY A 90 26.12 8.89 0.58
C GLY A 90 24.84 9.33 -0.13
N VAL A 91 23.80 9.77 0.59
CA VAL A 91 22.62 10.38 -0.01
C VAL A 91 22.83 11.89 -0.08
N SER A 92 23.26 12.37 -1.25
CA SER A 92 23.06 13.78 -1.61
C SER A 92 21.57 14.08 -1.46
N THR A 93 21.19 14.89 -0.46
CA THR A 93 19.81 15.31 -0.23
C THR A 93 19.35 16.21 -1.38
N GLN A 94 18.96 15.60 -2.50
CA GLN A 94 18.40 16.28 -3.67
C GLN A 94 16.88 16.10 -3.78
N TYR A 95 16.26 15.23 -2.98
CA TYR A 95 14.82 14.98 -3.04
C TYR A 95 14.08 15.66 -1.88
N ASP A 96 13.09 16.49 -2.22
CA ASP A 96 12.17 17.11 -1.26
C ASP A 96 11.08 16.10 -0.84
N LYS A 97 10.61 16.16 0.40
CA LYS A 97 9.52 15.33 0.94
C LYS A 97 8.25 15.45 0.12
N TYR A 98 8.00 16.61 -0.49
CA TYR A 98 6.83 16.81 -1.35
C TYR A 98 6.97 16.02 -2.66
N TYR A 99 8.17 16.03 -3.25
CA TYR A 99 8.49 15.27 -4.45
C TYR A 99 8.36 13.76 -4.23
N LEU A 100 8.94 13.21 -3.16
CA LEU A 100 8.86 11.77 -2.88
C LEU A 100 7.43 11.32 -2.55
N ASN A 101 6.66 12.15 -1.83
CA ASN A 101 5.24 11.89 -1.58
C ASN A 101 4.45 11.88 -2.89
N GLU A 102 4.68 12.85 -3.78
CA GLU A 102 4.06 12.91 -5.10
C GLU A 102 4.36 11.65 -5.93
N LYS A 103 5.64 11.25 -6.01
CA LYS A 103 6.03 10.03 -6.75
C LYS A 103 5.40 8.77 -6.18
N SER A 104 5.41 8.59 -4.86
CA SER A 104 4.72 7.47 -4.21
C SER A 104 3.22 7.45 -4.55
N MET A 105 2.55 8.61 -4.46
CA MET A 105 1.13 8.72 -4.78
C MET A 105 0.83 8.40 -6.24
N LEU A 106 1.68 8.80 -7.18
CA LEU A 106 1.50 8.48 -8.61
C LEU A 106 1.57 6.97 -8.86
N GLU A 107 2.50 6.26 -8.21
CA GLU A 107 2.60 4.81 -8.34
C GLU A 107 1.38 4.11 -7.76
N PHE A 108 0.92 4.49 -6.55
CA PHE A 108 -0.32 3.94 -5.97
C PHE A 108 -1.57 4.28 -6.80
N TYR A 109 -1.64 5.49 -7.35
CA TYR A 109 -2.73 5.87 -8.25
C TYR A 109 -2.77 4.97 -9.49
N THR A 110 -1.60 4.70 -10.09
CA THR A 110 -1.47 3.79 -11.24
C THR A 110 -1.85 2.35 -10.88
N VAL A 111 -1.55 1.89 -9.65
CA VAL A 111 -2.05 0.61 -9.15
C VAL A 111 -3.57 0.61 -9.10
N LEU A 112 -4.24 1.67 -8.60
CA LEU A 112 -5.71 1.70 -8.56
C LEU A 112 -6.39 1.77 -9.92
N GLU A 113 -5.69 2.23 -10.95
CA GLU A 113 -6.20 2.18 -12.33
C GLU A 113 -6.20 0.78 -12.93
N THR A 114 -5.43 -0.15 -12.36
CA THR A 114 -5.29 -1.53 -12.83
C THR A 114 -5.95 -2.53 -11.87
N ASP A 115 -5.75 -2.33 -10.56
CA ASP A 115 -6.46 -3.00 -9.47
C ASP A 115 -7.17 -1.97 -8.57
N PRO A 116 -8.43 -1.61 -8.89
CA PRO A 116 -9.22 -0.67 -8.10
C PRO A 116 -9.48 -1.13 -6.65
N ASN A 117 -9.26 -2.40 -6.31
CA ASN A 117 -9.54 -2.94 -4.99
C ASN A 117 -8.28 -3.21 -4.17
N SER A 118 -7.11 -2.75 -4.62
CA SER A 118 -5.88 -2.85 -3.83
C SER A 118 -6.01 -2.04 -2.53
N VAL A 119 -6.17 -2.75 -1.41
CA VAL A 119 -6.18 -2.18 -0.05
C VAL A 119 -4.85 -1.48 0.25
N ILE A 120 -3.74 -2.00 -0.28
CA ILE A 120 -2.40 -1.42 -0.13
C ILE A 120 -2.34 -0.05 -0.81
N ALA A 121 -2.79 0.05 -2.07
CA ALA A 121 -2.76 1.31 -2.80
C ALA A 121 -3.76 2.34 -2.26
N LEU A 122 -4.93 1.90 -1.79
CA LEU A 122 -5.88 2.77 -1.08
C LEU A 122 -5.25 3.36 0.19
N ASN A 123 -4.60 2.53 1.01
CA ASN A 123 -3.87 3.00 2.19
C ASN A 123 -2.71 3.93 1.82
N GLY A 124 -1.97 3.62 0.75
CA GLY A 124 -0.88 4.44 0.22
C GLY A 124 -1.33 5.85 -0.19
N LEU A 125 -2.44 5.96 -0.92
CA LEU A 125 -3.03 7.25 -1.27
C LEU A 125 -3.59 7.98 -0.05
N GLY A 126 -4.25 7.26 0.88
CA GLY A 126 -4.71 7.83 2.15
C GLY A 126 -3.57 8.48 2.93
N LEU A 127 -2.45 7.77 3.07
CA LEU A 127 -1.24 8.29 3.70
C LEU A 127 -0.66 9.48 2.93
N GLY A 128 -0.58 9.38 1.60
CA GLY A 128 -0.07 10.43 0.72
C GLY A 128 -0.85 11.75 0.85
N PHE A 129 -2.18 11.69 0.81
CA PHE A 129 -3.02 12.87 1.04
C PHE A 129 -2.90 13.40 2.47
N GLY A 130 -2.81 12.53 3.47
CA GLY A 130 -2.55 12.92 4.85
C GLY A 130 -1.23 13.68 5.02
N ASN A 131 -0.18 13.26 4.32
CA ASN A 131 1.13 13.93 4.30
C ASN A 131 1.10 15.32 3.64
N PHE A 132 0.10 15.60 2.80
CA PHE A 132 -0.19 16.92 2.23
C PHE A 132 -1.20 17.74 3.05
N GLY A 133 -1.66 17.21 4.18
CA GLY A 133 -2.70 17.84 5.00
C GLY A 133 -4.09 17.80 4.38
N GLU A 134 -4.30 17.00 3.32
CA GLU A 134 -5.60 16.77 2.68
C GLU A 134 -6.37 15.67 3.43
N TYR A 135 -6.65 15.91 4.71
CA TYR A 135 -7.19 14.91 5.62
C TYR A 135 -8.58 14.37 5.22
N GLY A 136 -9.43 15.21 4.63
CA GLY A 136 -10.73 14.81 4.12
C GLY A 136 -10.63 13.88 2.91
N GLU A 137 -9.67 14.14 2.02
CA GLU A 137 -9.43 13.26 0.87
C GLU A 137 -8.77 11.96 1.32
N ALA A 138 -7.79 12.03 2.23
CA ALA A 138 -7.19 10.88 2.88
C ALA A 138 -8.23 9.95 3.53
N LYS A 139 -9.19 10.52 4.25
CA LYS A 139 -10.28 9.76 4.90
C LYS A 139 -11.08 8.93 3.89
N LYS A 140 -11.40 9.47 2.72
CA LYS A 140 -12.15 8.73 1.68
C LYS A 140 -11.44 7.45 1.25
N TYR A 141 -10.11 7.52 1.10
CA TYR A 141 -9.30 6.35 0.73
C TYR A 141 -9.24 5.30 1.85
N PHE A 142 -9.04 5.73 3.10
CA PHE A 142 -9.07 4.82 4.25
C PHE A 142 -10.45 4.18 4.46
N ASP A 143 -11.54 4.95 4.31
CA ASP A 143 -12.91 4.42 4.37
C ASP A 143 -13.16 3.38 3.27
N ARG A 144 -12.63 3.60 2.05
CA ARG A 144 -12.71 2.61 0.96
C ARG A 144 -11.88 1.37 1.25
N ALA A 145 -10.69 1.51 1.83
CA ALA A 145 -9.88 0.38 2.28
C ALA A 145 -10.62 -0.46 3.33
N LEU A 146 -11.24 0.18 4.32
CA LEU A 146 -12.03 -0.49 5.38
C LEU A 146 -13.32 -1.15 4.89
N LYS A 147 -13.89 -0.67 3.78
CA LYS A 147 -15.02 -1.38 3.12
C LYS A 147 -14.59 -2.70 2.50
N LEU A 148 -13.35 -2.80 2.02
CA LEU A 148 -12.79 -4.01 1.40
C LEU A 148 -12.19 -4.96 2.44
N ASP A 149 -11.52 -4.40 3.44
CA ASP A 149 -10.91 -5.12 4.56
C ASP A 149 -11.30 -4.43 5.89
N PRO A 150 -12.45 -4.80 6.49
CA PRO A 150 -12.92 -4.21 7.73
C PRO A 150 -11.99 -4.40 8.92
N ASP A 151 -11.03 -5.32 8.84
CA ASP A 151 -10.07 -5.62 9.90
C ASP A 151 -8.70 -4.96 9.68
N ASN A 152 -8.57 -4.14 8.64
CA ASN A 152 -7.33 -3.44 8.32
C ASN A 152 -6.92 -2.45 9.43
N TYR A 153 -5.98 -2.87 10.29
CA TYR A 153 -5.51 -2.06 11.40
C TYR A 153 -4.77 -0.80 10.95
N VAL A 154 -4.10 -0.83 9.79
CA VAL A 154 -3.40 0.34 9.23
C VAL A 154 -4.41 1.43 8.92
N SER A 155 -5.48 1.11 8.19
CA SER A 155 -6.54 2.07 7.86
C SER A 155 -7.24 2.58 9.12
N LYS A 156 -7.58 1.72 10.08
CA LYS A 156 -8.22 2.13 11.36
C LYS A 156 -7.36 3.14 12.12
N ASN A 157 -6.07 2.84 12.28
CA ASN A 157 -5.13 3.69 13.02
C ASN A 157 -4.99 5.07 12.36
N TYR A 158 -4.83 5.13 11.03
CA TYR A 158 -4.74 6.41 10.34
C TYR A 158 -6.05 7.18 10.37
N LEU A 159 -7.20 6.52 10.25
CA LEU A 159 -8.50 7.18 10.33
C LEU A 159 -8.71 7.84 11.70
N GLU A 160 -8.42 7.12 12.79
CA GLU A 160 -8.51 7.66 14.16
C GLU A 160 -7.58 8.87 14.34
N TYR A 161 -6.36 8.78 13.83
CA TYR A 161 -5.39 9.88 13.84
C TYR A 161 -5.90 11.10 13.07
N LEU A 162 -6.42 10.92 11.85
CA LEU A 162 -6.98 11.98 11.03
C LEU A 162 -8.18 12.66 11.69
N GLU A 163 -9.07 11.90 12.33
CA GLU A 163 -10.24 12.46 13.02
C GLU A 163 -9.84 13.35 14.20
N LYS A 164 -8.81 12.95 14.96
CA LYS A 164 -8.23 13.78 16.03
C LYS A 164 -7.63 15.06 15.46
N ILE A 165 -6.93 14.99 14.34
CA ILE A 165 -6.30 16.16 13.70
C ILE A 165 -7.34 17.11 13.15
N ILE A 166 -8.30 16.64 12.35
CA ILE A 166 -9.33 17.48 11.74
C ILE A 166 -10.09 18.26 12.83
N LYS A 167 -10.39 17.59 13.95
CA LYS A 167 -11.05 18.22 15.11
C LYS A 167 -10.18 19.30 15.76
N LYS A 168 -8.86 19.10 15.81
CA LYS A 168 -7.92 19.98 16.50
C LYS A 168 -7.43 21.13 15.62
N TYR A 169 -7.29 20.89 14.32
CA TYR A 169 -6.73 21.79 13.31
C TYR A 169 -7.60 21.79 12.06
N PRO A 170 -8.70 22.57 12.05
CA PRO A 170 -9.50 22.76 10.85
C PRO A 170 -8.63 23.32 9.71
N TYR A 171 -8.84 22.82 8.51
CA TYR A 171 -8.10 23.24 7.32
C TYR A 171 -9.05 23.45 6.14
N LYS A 172 -8.60 24.21 5.15
CA LYS A 172 -9.31 24.39 3.88
C LYS A 172 -8.80 23.35 2.88
N PRO A 173 -9.65 22.43 2.38
CA PRO A 173 -9.22 21.46 1.38
C PRO A 173 -8.86 22.12 0.05
N THR A 174 -7.86 21.58 -0.63
CA THR A 174 -7.57 21.96 -2.02
C THR A 174 -8.69 21.43 -2.91
N GLU A 175 -9.33 22.33 -3.64
CA GLU A 175 -10.40 21.97 -4.55
C GLU A 175 -9.90 21.00 -5.63
N LYS A 176 -10.51 19.82 -5.66
CA LYS A 176 -10.23 18.80 -6.66
C LYS A 176 -10.71 19.27 -8.05
N PRO A 177 -9.84 19.29 -9.06
CA PRO A 177 -10.21 19.76 -10.38
C PRO A 177 -11.39 18.98 -10.98
N ALA A 178 -12.28 19.69 -11.68
CA ALA A 178 -13.48 19.12 -12.29
C ALA A 178 -13.20 17.96 -13.26
N TYR A 179 -12.04 17.95 -13.93
CA TYR A 179 -11.66 16.84 -14.80
C TYR A 179 -11.42 15.54 -14.02
N LEU A 180 -10.86 15.59 -12.80
CA LEU A 180 -10.68 14.40 -11.96
C LEU A 180 -11.98 13.90 -11.36
N LEU A 181 -12.90 14.81 -10.99
CA LEU A 181 -14.22 14.42 -10.48
C LEU A 181 -14.99 13.56 -11.50
N LYS A 182 -14.88 13.87 -12.79
CA LYS A 182 -15.51 13.09 -13.87
C LYS A 182 -14.90 11.69 -14.06
N PHE A 183 -13.68 11.44 -13.59
CA PHE A 183 -13.03 10.13 -13.72
C PHE A 183 -13.38 9.18 -12.56
N GLU A 184 -13.84 9.67 -11.41
CA GLU A 184 -14.12 8.86 -10.22
C GLU A 184 -15.53 8.23 -10.21
N GLU A 185 -16.39 8.56 -11.17
CA GLU A 185 -17.78 8.11 -11.18
C GLU A 185 -17.98 6.66 -11.68
N ASN A 186 -16.91 5.90 -11.99
CA ASN A 186 -16.99 4.59 -12.66
C ASN A 186 -17.88 4.63 -13.92
N THR A 187 -17.97 5.81 -14.54
CA THR A 187 -18.70 6.05 -15.78
C THR A 187 -17.83 5.67 -16.97
N ILE A 188 -18.46 5.46 -18.12
CA ILE A 188 -17.76 5.18 -19.37
C ILE A 188 -16.76 6.32 -19.61
N PRO A 189 -15.44 6.04 -19.71
CA PRO A 189 -14.46 7.10 -19.92
C PRO A 189 -14.78 7.93 -21.16
N HIS A 190 -14.64 9.26 -21.04
CA HIS A 190 -15.01 10.19 -22.11
C HIS A 190 -14.31 9.87 -23.45
N TRP A 191 -13.08 9.37 -23.43
CA TRP A 191 -12.36 9.01 -24.66
C TRP A 191 -13.05 7.89 -25.46
N ILE A 192 -13.77 6.98 -24.80
CA ILE A 192 -14.53 5.93 -25.49
C ILE A 192 -15.70 6.56 -26.25
N ARG A 193 -16.31 7.59 -25.67
CA ARG A 193 -17.34 8.41 -26.33
C ARG A 193 -16.78 9.19 -27.51
N SER A 194 -15.58 9.75 -27.38
CA SER A 194 -14.86 10.36 -28.51
C SER A 194 -14.55 9.35 -29.60
N ASN A 195 -14.07 8.15 -29.24
CA ASN A 195 -13.77 7.08 -30.20
C ASN A 195 -15.04 6.61 -30.91
N ALA A 196 -16.18 6.50 -30.22
CA ALA A 196 -17.46 6.19 -30.86
C ALA A 196 -17.86 7.24 -31.92
N SER A 197 -17.63 8.52 -31.64
CA SER A 197 -17.85 9.60 -32.62
C SER A 197 -16.95 9.44 -33.85
N TRP A 198 -15.66 9.17 -33.63
CA TRP A 198 -14.69 8.99 -34.71
C TRP A 198 -14.94 7.71 -35.50
N TRP A 199 -15.38 6.64 -34.84
CA TRP A 199 -15.71 5.37 -35.47
C TRP A 199 -16.95 5.48 -36.36
N ALA A 200 -17.98 6.19 -35.88
CA ALA A 200 -19.17 6.50 -36.67
C ALA A 200 -18.90 7.42 -37.88
N ALA A 201 -17.82 8.19 -37.82
CA ALA A 201 -17.35 9.05 -38.90
C ALA A 201 -16.27 8.40 -39.78
N ASP A 202 -16.03 7.09 -39.62
CA ASP A 202 -15.00 6.30 -40.32
C ASP A 202 -13.58 6.89 -40.23
N LYS A 203 -13.27 7.60 -39.12
CA LYS A 203 -11.95 8.17 -38.83
C LYS A 203 -11.01 7.21 -38.11
N ILE A 204 -11.56 6.18 -37.47
CA ILE A 204 -10.81 5.10 -36.81
C ILE A 204 -11.38 3.75 -37.24
N SER A 205 -10.57 2.70 -37.17
CA SER A 205 -10.97 1.35 -37.57
C SER A 205 -11.87 0.67 -36.54
N ASP A 206 -12.53 -0.42 -36.96
CA ASP A 206 -13.30 -1.29 -36.06
C ASP A 206 -12.44 -1.82 -34.90
N ASN A 207 -11.17 -2.16 -35.18
CA ASN A 207 -10.22 -2.62 -34.17
C ASN A 207 -9.87 -1.53 -33.14
N ASP A 208 -9.73 -0.27 -33.58
CA ASP A 208 -9.47 0.86 -32.69
C ASP A 208 -10.63 1.10 -31.73
N PHE A 209 -11.87 0.98 -32.22
CA PHE A 209 -13.06 1.12 -31.38
C PHE A 209 -13.25 -0.09 -30.45
N ILE A 210 -13.05 -1.32 -30.96
CA ILE A 210 -13.08 -2.56 -30.15
C ILE A 210 -12.09 -2.47 -28.99
N SER A 211 -10.91 -1.86 -29.17
CA SER A 211 -9.93 -1.65 -28.10
C SER A 211 -10.50 -0.83 -26.93
N GLY A 212 -11.39 0.13 -27.22
CA GLY A 212 -12.14 0.85 -26.20
C GLY A 212 -13.14 -0.03 -25.44
N ILE A 213 -13.80 -0.95 -26.14
CA ILE A 213 -14.76 -1.86 -25.54
C ILE A 213 -14.07 -2.92 -24.67
N GLN A 214 -12.88 -3.40 -25.07
CA GLN A 214 -12.02 -4.26 -24.26
C GLN A 214 -11.71 -3.61 -22.91
N TYR A 215 -11.28 -2.34 -22.93
CA TYR A 215 -11.00 -1.58 -21.71
C TYR A 215 -12.21 -1.58 -20.76
N LEU A 216 -13.43 -1.38 -21.29
CA LEU A 216 -14.64 -1.40 -20.47
C LEU A 216 -14.92 -2.75 -19.82
N ILE A 217 -14.61 -3.85 -20.51
CA ILE A 217 -14.76 -5.21 -19.98
C ILE A 217 -13.72 -5.48 -18.90
N GLU A 218 -12.44 -5.17 -19.16
CA GLU A 218 -11.32 -5.35 -18.23
C GLU A 218 -11.54 -4.59 -16.92
N ASN A 219 -12.01 -3.34 -17.02
CA ASN A 219 -12.32 -2.47 -15.88
C ASN A 219 -13.67 -2.78 -15.23
N LYS A 220 -14.34 -3.87 -15.64
CA LYS A 220 -15.64 -4.33 -15.09
C LYS A 220 -16.77 -3.30 -15.19
N ILE A 221 -16.63 -2.32 -16.09
CA ILE A 221 -17.68 -1.37 -16.46
C ILE A 221 -18.75 -2.12 -17.29
N ILE A 222 -18.32 -3.01 -18.18
CA ILE A 222 -19.19 -3.98 -18.86
C ILE A 222 -18.98 -5.36 -18.24
N LYS A 223 -20.05 -5.95 -17.69
CA LYS A 223 -20.03 -7.31 -17.12
C LYS A 223 -20.68 -8.31 -18.07
N LEU A 224 -19.87 -9.17 -18.66
CA LEU A 224 -20.30 -10.25 -19.57
C LEU A 224 -20.68 -11.52 -18.78
N SER A 225 -21.68 -12.26 -19.26
CA SER A 225 -21.99 -13.60 -18.73
C SER A 225 -21.10 -14.67 -19.38
N SER A 226 -20.33 -15.40 -18.58
CA SER A 226 -19.34 -16.40 -19.06
C SER A 226 -19.95 -17.60 -19.81
N GLN A 227 -21.28 -17.76 -19.80
CA GLN A 227 -21.98 -18.91 -20.36
C GLN A 227 -22.54 -18.69 -21.79
N ASN A 228 -22.53 -17.46 -22.32
CA ASN A 228 -23.32 -17.14 -23.52
C ASN A 228 -22.53 -16.74 -24.77
N VAL A 229 -21.19 -16.69 -24.76
CA VAL A 229 -20.42 -16.27 -25.94
C VAL A 229 -20.50 -17.34 -27.04
N LYS A 230 -21.34 -17.10 -28.06
CA LYS A 230 -21.47 -17.98 -29.23
C LYS A 230 -20.16 -17.99 -30.04
N LYS A 231 -19.66 -19.19 -30.34
CA LYS A 231 -18.37 -19.44 -31.04
C LYS A 231 -18.33 -19.12 -32.54
N ASN A 232 -19.46 -18.78 -33.17
CA ASN A 232 -19.51 -18.52 -34.61
C ASN A 232 -19.46 -17.01 -34.88
N THR A 233 -18.39 -16.54 -35.51
CA THR A 233 -18.07 -15.10 -35.67
C THR A 233 -18.26 -14.64 -37.11
N SER A 234 -19.01 -13.55 -37.30
CA SER A 234 -18.80 -12.65 -38.44
C SER A 234 -17.57 -11.80 -38.13
N ASP A 235 -16.60 -11.71 -39.05
CA ASP A 235 -15.46 -10.80 -38.89
C ASP A 235 -15.83 -9.32 -39.11
N ASN A 236 -17.02 -9.05 -39.69
CA ASN A 236 -17.48 -7.70 -40.00
C ASN A 236 -18.57 -7.23 -39.03
N ILE A 237 -18.34 -6.08 -38.40
CA ILE A 237 -19.34 -5.39 -37.57
C ILE A 237 -20.38 -4.74 -38.49
N PRO A 238 -21.69 -4.99 -38.30
CA PRO A 238 -22.72 -4.36 -39.12
C PRO A 238 -22.69 -2.82 -39.01
N ALA A 239 -22.83 -2.13 -40.15
CA ALA A 239 -22.77 -0.66 -40.20
C ALA A 239 -23.77 0.07 -39.29
N TRP A 240 -24.93 -0.56 -39.00
CA TRP A 240 -25.90 0.03 -38.07
C TRP A 240 -25.36 0.18 -36.64
N VAL A 241 -24.37 -0.63 -36.24
CA VAL A 241 -23.72 -0.52 -34.93
C VAL A 241 -22.91 0.79 -34.83
N LYS A 242 -22.24 1.18 -35.93
CA LYS A 242 -21.53 2.46 -36.03
C LYS A 242 -22.46 3.66 -35.85
N ASN A 243 -23.65 3.60 -36.45
CA ASN A 243 -24.67 4.65 -36.30
C ASN A 243 -25.10 4.81 -34.83
N ASN A 244 -25.32 3.70 -34.13
CA ASN A 244 -25.66 3.74 -32.70
C ASN A 244 -24.53 4.33 -31.85
N ALA A 245 -23.27 3.99 -32.15
CA ALA A 245 -22.11 4.60 -31.49
C ALA A 245 -22.04 6.12 -31.72
N GLY A 246 -22.32 6.59 -32.94
CA GLY A 246 -22.41 8.02 -33.24
C GLY A 246 -23.54 8.74 -32.50
N TRP A 247 -24.72 8.11 -32.39
CA TRP A 247 -25.84 8.67 -31.62
C TRP A 247 -25.56 8.71 -30.12
N TRP A 248 -24.91 7.67 -29.58
CA TRP A 248 -24.44 7.68 -28.20
C TRP A 248 -23.40 8.80 -27.96
N ALA A 249 -22.46 8.98 -28.88
CA ALA A 249 -21.47 10.04 -28.78
C ALA A 249 -22.08 11.44 -28.82
N ALA A 250 -23.15 11.63 -29.61
CA ALA A 250 -23.91 12.88 -29.67
C ALA A 250 -24.89 13.09 -28.49
N GLY A 251 -24.89 12.20 -27.49
CA GLY A 251 -25.77 12.29 -26.32
C GLY A 251 -27.23 11.93 -26.59
N LYS A 252 -27.54 11.29 -27.73
CA LYS A 252 -28.90 10.87 -28.11
C LYS A 252 -29.29 9.50 -27.53
N ILE A 253 -28.29 8.73 -27.08
CA ILE A 253 -28.48 7.43 -26.41
C ILE A 253 -27.85 7.54 -25.02
N PRO A 254 -28.54 7.11 -23.94
CA PRO A 254 -27.98 6.99 -22.60
C PRO A 254 -26.83 5.97 -22.53
N ASP A 255 -25.93 6.16 -21.55
CA ASP A 255 -24.77 5.28 -21.35
C ASP A 255 -25.19 3.83 -21.04
N GLU A 256 -26.24 3.64 -20.23
CA GLU A 256 -26.78 2.31 -19.86
C GLU A 256 -27.31 1.53 -21.07
N ASP A 257 -28.03 2.21 -21.97
CA ASP A 257 -28.60 1.62 -23.18
C ASP A 257 -27.50 1.21 -24.16
N PHE A 258 -26.50 2.08 -24.32
CA PHE A 258 -25.36 1.80 -25.19
C PHE A 258 -24.53 0.62 -24.67
N VAL A 259 -24.23 0.58 -23.37
CA VAL A 259 -23.52 -0.53 -22.71
C VAL A 259 -24.29 -1.83 -22.82
N SER A 260 -25.61 -1.81 -22.61
CA SER A 260 -26.46 -2.99 -22.76
C SER A 260 -26.48 -3.50 -24.21
N GLY A 261 -26.49 -2.59 -25.19
CA GLY A 261 -26.38 -2.92 -26.60
C GLY A 261 -25.03 -3.57 -26.94
N LEU A 262 -23.92 -3.02 -26.45
CA LEU A 262 -22.58 -3.62 -26.62
C LEU A 262 -22.51 -5.01 -26.00
N LYS A 263 -23.01 -5.18 -24.79
CA LYS A 263 -23.09 -6.48 -24.12
C LYS A 263 -23.84 -7.50 -24.99
N TYR A 264 -25.01 -7.13 -25.51
CA TYR A 264 -25.80 -8.00 -26.39
C TYR A 264 -25.03 -8.38 -27.66
N LEU A 265 -24.35 -7.42 -28.31
CA LEU A 265 -23.57 -7.64 -29.52
C LEU A 265 -22.43 -8.64 -29.30
N ILE A 266 -21.76 -8.55 -28.15
CA ILE A 266 -20.65 -9.42 -27.77
C ILE A 266 -21.16 -10.82 -27.43
N GLU A 267 -22.19 -10.93 -26.58
CA GLU A 267 -22.74 -12.22 -26.16
C GLU A 267 -23.35 -12.99 -27.35
N ASN A 268 -23.93 -12.29 -28.33
CA ASN A 268 -24.48 -12.93 -29.54
C ASN A 268 -23.45 -13.17 -30.66
N GLY A 269 -22.17 -12.85 -30.46
CA GLY A 269 -21.11 -13.06 -31.45
C GLY A 269 -21.19 -12.15 -32.67
N ILE A 270 -21.93 -11.02 -32.58
CA ILE A 270 -22.03 -9.99 -33.63
C ILE A 270 -20.78 -9.10 -33.62
N MET A 271 -20.22 -8.85 -32.43
CA MET A 271 -18.97 -8.13 -32.24
C MET A 271 -17.94 -9.07 -31.61
N LYS A 272 -16.85 -9.33 -32.34
CA LYS A 272 -15.75 -10.16 -31.88
C LYS A 272 -14.78 -9.32 -31.06
N ILE A 273 -14.68 -9.62 -29.77
CA ILE A 273 -13.62 -9.09 -28.92
C ILE A 273 -12.48 -10.11 -28.93
N THR A 274 -11.52 -9.96 -29.84
CA THR A 274 -10.23 -10.63 -29.67
C THR A 274 -9.55 -9.93 -28.52
N VAL A 275 -9.29 -10.60 -27.40
CA VAL A 275 -8.41 -10.05 -26.35
C VAL A 275 -7.00 -10.04 -26.92
N GLN A 276 -6.73 -9.09 -27.81
CA GLN A 276 -5.39 -8.66 -28.14
C GLN A 276 -5.14 -7.44 -27.28
N GLU A 277 -4.13 -7.54 -26.43
CA GLU A 277 -3.57 -6.44 -25.66
C GLU A 277 -3.14 -5.34 -26.63
N ASN A 278 -4.03 -4.44 -27.04
CA ASN A 278 -3.62 -3.18 -27.65
C ASN A 278 -3.11 -2.27 -26.53
N SER A 279 -1.97 -2.69 -25.96
CA SER A 279 -1.32 -2.12 -24.79
C SER A 279 -1.01 -0.64 -24.98
N GLU A 280 -0.87 -0.15 -26.22
CA GLU A 280 -0.51 1.24 -26.49
C GLU A 280 -1.64 2.23 -26.19
N LEU A 281 -2.90 1.91 -26.51
CA LEU A 281 -4.05 2.77 -26.20
C LEU A 281 -4.34 2.78 -24.70
N VAL A 282 -4.29 1.61 -24.06
CA VAL A 282 -4.45 1.47 -22.62
C VAL A 282 -3.33 2.21 -21.88
N LYS A 283 -2.08 2.06 -22.32
CA LYS A 283 -0.93 2.78 -21.77
C LYS A 283 -1.07 4.30 -21.91
N LYS A 284 -1.44 4.80 -23.10
CA LYS A 284 -1.72 6.24 -23.31
C LYS A 284 -2.80 6.77 -22.38
N GLU A 285 -3.83 5.97 -22.11
CA GLU A 285 -4.90 6.35 -21.18
C GLU A 285 -4.41 6.40 -19.73
N LEU A 286 -3.68 5.37 -19.28
CA LEU A 286 -3.08 5.32 -17.95
C LEU A 286 -2.12 6.51 -17.75
N ASP A 287 -1.27 6.80 -18.73
CA ASP A 287 -0.35 7.95 -18.72
C ASP A 287 -1.12 9.27 -18.60
N ARG A 288 -2.23 9.43 -19.33
CA ARG A 288 -3.08 10.63 -19.26
C ARG A 288 -3.73 10.79 -17.88
N LYS A 289 -4.24 9.70 -17.29
CA LYS A 289 -4.85 9.73 -15.95
C LYS A 289 -3.80 10.06 -14.88
N ALA A 290 -2.64 9.42 -14.95
CA ALA A 290 -1.51 9.69 -14.06
C ALA A 290 -1.06 11.16 -14.18
N TRP A 291 -0.96 11.70 -15.39
CA TRP A 291 -0.59 13.11 -15.60
C TRP A 291 -1.64 14.08 -15.00
N ASN A 292 -2.93 13.81 -15.21
CA ASN A 292 -4.00 14.63 -14.62
C ASN A 292 -3.95 14.59 -13.09
N PHE A 293 -3.69 13.42 -12.52
CA PHE A 293 -3.50 13.26 -11.09
C PHE A 293 -2.27 14.03 -10.58
N GLU A 294 -1.15 13.97 -11.30
CA GLU A 294 0.07 14.75 -11.00
C GLU A 294 -0.23 16.25 -10.94
N GLN A 295 -1.00 16.79 -11.90
CA GLN A 295 -1.35 18.22 -11.88
C GLN A 295 -2.16 18.60 -10.63
N TYR A 296 -3.01 17.70 -10.14
CA TYR A 296 -3.71 17.91 -8.88
C TYR A 296 -2.75 17.90 -7.68
N LEU A 297 -1.80 16.97 -7.63
CA LEU A 297 -0.78 16.94 -6.57
C LEU A 297 0.09 18.20 -6.57
N ARG A 298 0.47 18.72 -7.74
CA ARG A 298 1.21 19.99 -7.89
C ARG A 298 0.39 21.18 -7.41
N LYS A 299 -0.92 21.20 -7.69
CA LYS A 299 -1.83 22.23 -7.16
C LYS A 299 -1.87 22.19 -5.63
N ILE A 300 -2.03 21.00 -5.04
CA ILE A 300 -2.01 20.83 -3.58
C ILE A 300 -0.70 21.37 -2.98
N GLN A 301 0.46 21.04 -3.57
CA GLN A 301 1.75 21.54 -3.10
C GLN A 301 1.85 23.06 -3.16
N SER A 302 1.34 23.69 -4.22
CA SER A 302 1.24 25.14 -4.33
C SER A 302 0.37 25.73 -3.23
N ASP A 303 -0.80 25.16 -2.99
CA ASP A 303 -1.75 25.63 -1.98
C ASP A 303 -1.19 25.47 -0.56
N ILE A 304 -0.51 24.37 -0.25
CA ILE A 304 0.22 24.19 1.02
C ILE A 304 1.19 25.34 1.27
N LYS A 305 1.97 25.73 0.25
CA LYS A 305 2.96 26.82 0.34
C LYS A 305 2.28 28.18 0.51
N ASN A 306 1.23 28.44 -0.27
CA ASN A 306 0.53 29.73 -0.28
C ASN A 306 -0.26 29.95 1.02
N GLU A 307 -0.88 28.90 1.55
CA GLU A 307 -1.70 28.93 2.76
C GLU A 307 -0.87 28.80 4.05
N LYS A 308 0.43 28.46 3.95
CA LYS A 308 1.27 28.06 5.08
C LYS A 308 0.59 26.98 5.93
N ARG A 309 0.04 25.97 5.24
CA ARG A 309 -0.80 24.93 5.86
C ARG A 309 -0.03 24.18 6.94
N PHE A 310 -0.63 24.07 8.12
CA PHE A 310 -0.09 23.25 9.20
C PHE A 310 -0.36 21.77 8.92
N ILE A 311 0.70 20.96 8.92
CA ILE A 311 0.64 19.52 8.70
C ILE A 311 1.27 18.82 9.90
N GLU A 312 0.47 18.05 10.63
CA GLU A 312 0.97 17.15 11.67
C GLU A 312 1.29 15.81 11.00
N TYR A 313 2.51 15.30 11.23
CA TYR A 313 2.95 14.02 10.67
C TYR A 313 2.77 12.89 11.69
N PRO A 314 2.51 11.66 11.23
CA PRO A 314 2.32 10.50 12.10
C PRO A 314 3.62 10.03 12.78
N ASN A 315 4.79 10.56 12.39
CA ASN A 315 6.03 10.33 13.13
C ASN A 315 6.16 11.35 14.28
N PRO A 316 6.77 10.96 15.41
CA PRO A 316 7.05 11.89 16.50
C PRO A 316 7.80 13.13 16.01
N SER A 317 7.36 14.31 16.43
CA SER A 317 8.08 15.56 16.13
C SER A 317 9.42 15.60 16.87
N SER A 318 10.34 16.46 16.41
CA SER A 318 11.61 16.72 17.10
C SER A 318 11.41 17.11 18.57
N GLU A 319 10.33 17.82 18.89
CA GLU A 319 9.95 18.17 20.27
C GLU A 319 9.46 16.98 21.11
N VAL A 320 8.83 15.99 20.48
CA VAL A 320 8.50 14.70 21.12
C VAL A 320 9.78 13.90 21.33
N MET A 321 10.69 13.89 20.36
CA MET A 321 12.00 13.22 20.45
C MET A 321 12.88 13.83 21.54
N LYS A 322 12.96 15.16 21.69
CA LYS A 322 13.70 15.80 22.79
C LYS A 322 13.20 15.37 24.18
N LYS A 323 11.88 15.20 24.35
CA LYS A 323 11.31 14.71 25.61
C LYS A 323 11.68 13.26 25.88
N TYR A 324 11.71 12.44 24.83
CA TYR A 324 12.21 11.07 24.92
C TYR A 324 13.66 11.04 25.41
N TRP A 325 14.55 11.89 24.87
CA TRP A 325 15.93 11.99 25.33
C TRP A 325 16.09 12.46 26.78
N LYS A 326 15.27 13.40 27.23
CA LYS A 326 15.31 13.88 28.62
C LYS A 326 15.09 12.74 29.62
N ASP A 327 14.13 11.87 29.31
CA ASP A 327 13.74 10.74 30.16
C ASP A 327 14.26 9.40 29.59
N TYR A 328 15.35 9.43 28.81
CA TYR A 328 15.88 8.29 28.05
C TYR A 328 16.07 7.04 28.91
N HIS A 329 16.49 7.20 30.17
CA HIS A 329 16.63 6.11 31.14
C HIS A 329 15.34 5.29 31.37
N LYS A 330 14.14 5.84 31.13
CA LYS A 330 12.88 5.09 31.24
C LYS A 330 12.72 4.07 30.11
N TRP A 331 13.25 4.38 28.93
CA TRP A 331 12.96 3.71 27.67
C TRP A 331 14.19 3.06 26.99
N ASN A 332 15.39 3.40 27.46
CA ASN A 332 16.66 2.92 26.92
C ASN A 332 16.78 1.40 27.01
N LEU A 333 16.88 0.75 25.85
CA LEU A 333 17.16 -0.67 25.70
C LEU A 333 18.55 -1.06 26.23
N GLY A 334 19.59 -0.28 25.94
CA GLY A 334 20.99 -0.67 26.14
C GLY A 334 21.31 -1.02 27.59
N GLN A 335 20.67 -0.35 28.54
CA GLN A 335 20.81 -0.67 29.97
C GLN A 335 20.18 -2.02 30.36
N TYR A 336 19.20 -2.51 29.59
CA TYR A 336 18.54 -3.77 29.85
C TYR A 336 19.25 -4.94 29.18
N LEU A 337 19.93 -4.69 28.05
CA LEU A 337 20.73 -5.72 27.37
C LEU A 337 21.97 -6.15 28.17
N THR A 338 22.45 -5.31 29.07
CA THR A 338 23.56 -5.65 29.98
C THR A 338 23.10 -6.44 31.21
N LEU A 339 21.78 -6.58 31.42
CA LEU A 339 21.26 -7.33 32.55
C LEU A 339 21.48 -8.84 32.35
N PRO A 340 21.95 -9.56 33.39
CA PRO A 340 22.06 -11.01 33.33
C PRO A 340 20.71 -11.68 33.07
N SER A 341 20.71 -12.83 32.38
CA SER A 341 19.50 -13.58 32.05
C SER A 341 18.68 -14.04 33.27
N HIS A 342 19.31 -14.18 34.44
CA HIS A 342 18.64 -14.53 35.71
C HIS A 342 17.82 -13.39 36.31
N VAL A 343 17.96 -12.16 35.81
CA VAL A 343 17.11 -11.02 36.21
C VAL A 343 15.67 -11.21 35.72
N PHE A 344 15.49 -12.01 34.66
CA PHE A 344 14.19 -12.31 34.09
C PHE A 344 13.74 -13.69 34.58
N PRO A 345 12.67 -13.76 35.41
CA PRO A 345 12.11 -15.02 35.86
C PRO A 345 11.76 -15.94 34.69
N ASP A 346 11.81 -17.25 34.91
CA ASP A 346 11.35 -18.23 33.92
C ASP A 346 9.83 -18.12 33.70
N PRO A 347 9.35 -18.25 32.43
CA PRO A 347 7.92 -18.39 32.18
C PRO A 347 7.41 -19.65 32.85
N LYS A 348 6.13 -19.66 33.25
CA LYS A 348 5.52 -20.84 33.83
C LYS A 348 5.14 -21.80 32.71
N ILE A 349 5.71 -23.00 32.77
CA ILE A 349 5.49 -24.06 31.77
C ILE A 349 4.93 -25.28 32.46
N TYR A 350 3.83 -25.82 31.93
CA TYR A 350 3.21 -27.05 32.42
C TYR A 350 2.56 -27.81 31.27
N LEU A 351 2.32 -29.11 31.47
CA LEU A 351 1.76 -30.01 30.48
C LEU A 351 0.36 -30.42 30.91
N VAL A 352 -0.64 -30.28 30.04
CA VAL A 352 -2.02 -30.74 30.23
C VAL A 352 -2.47 -31.44 28.95
N ASP A 353 -2.95 -32.67 29.05
CA ASP A 353 -3.46 -33.45 27.91
C ASP A 353 -2.52 -33.46 26.68
N ASP A 354 -1.22 -33.68 26.91
CA ASP A 354 -0.15 -33.63 25.89
C ASP A 354 0.04 -32.28 25.18
N VAL A 355 -0.49 -31.20 25.74
CA VAL A 355 -0.29 -29.82 25.28
C VAL A 355 0.57 -29.06 26.29
N TYR A 356 1.65 -28.43 25.82
CA TYR A 356 2.44 -27.51 26.63
C TYR A 356 1.70 -26.18 26.77
N HIS A 357 1.48 -25.74 27.99
CA HIS A 357 0.97 -24.41 28.33
C HIS A 357 2.14 -23.55 28.79
N ILE A 358 2.38 -22.45 28.08
CA ILE A 358 3.46 -21.50 28.35
C ILE A 358 2.86 -20.16 28.73
N GLU A 359 3.07 -19.72 29.97
CA GLU A 359 2.56 -18.47 30.51
C GLU A 359 3.68 -17.44 30.67
N TYR A 360 3.53 -16.30 30.02
CA TYR A 360 4.43 -15.15 30.13
C TYR A 360 3.75 -14.01 30.87
N ASN A 361 4.37 -13.54 31.96
CA ASN A 361 4.08 -12.25 32.55
C ASN A 361 4.85 -11.16 31.79
N VAL A 362 4.13 -10.16 31.29
CA VAL A 362 4.69 -9.08 30.49
C VAL A 362 4.50 -7.75 31.20
N TYR A 363 5.60 -7.05 31.45
CA TYR A 363 5.56 -5.67 31.89
C TYR A 363 5.71 -4.76 30.67
N VAL A 364 4.80 -3.80 30.50
CA VAL A 364 4.83 -2.83 29.39
C VAL A 364 5.14 -1.45 29.96
N ASN A 365 6.29 -0.87 29.56
CA ASN A 365 6.66 0.49 29.96
C ASN A 365 5.58 1.50 29.54
N GLU A 366 5.44 2.62 30.27
CA GLU A 366 4.57 3.72 29.85
C GLU A 366 5.08 4.29 28.52
N GLN A 367 4.19 4.40 27.53
CA GLN A 367 4.50 5.03 26.25
C GLN A 367 4.77 6.54 26.44
N PRO A 368 5.76 7.14 25.74
CA PRO A 368 5.98 8.58 25.79
C PRO A 368 4.71 9.39 25.49
N LYS A 369 4.44 10.39 26.33
CA LYS A 369 3.24 11.25 26.18
C LYS A 369 3.30 12.02 24.86
N ARG A 370 2.13 12.23 24.25
CA ARG A 370 1.93 13.01 23.01
C ARG A 370 2.52 12.37 21.75
N LEU A 371 2.74 11.05 21.77
CA LEU A 371 2.92 10.33 20.53
C LEU A 371 1.64 10.36 19.68
N PRO A 372 1.77 10.45 18.36
CA PRO A 372 0.61 10.55 17.45
C PRO A 372 -0.19 9.24 17.36
N LEU A 373 0.42 8.09 17.65
CA LEU A 373 -0.17 6.76 17.54
C LEU A 373 -0.20 6.03 18.89
N ASP A 374 -1.19 5.16 19.10
CA ASP A 374 -1.28 4.26 20.26
C ASP A 374 -0.56 2.93 19.98
N HIS A 375 0.66 2.81 20.49
CA HIS A 375 1.47 1.61 20.31
C HIS A 375 1.16 0.54 21.36
N VAL A 376 0.59 0.92 22.52
CA VAL A 376 0.22 -0.01 23.59
C VAL A 376 -0.94 -0.90 23.17
N SER A 377 -1.98 -0.34 22.55
CA SER A 377 -3.12 -1.12 22.05
C SER A 377 -2.71 -2.07 20.92
N THR A 378 -1.76 -1.66 20.07
CA THR A 378 -1.21 -2.50 19.00
C THR A 378 -0.50 -3.75 19.56
N LEU A 379 0.19 -3.61 20.69
CA LEU A 379 0.84 -4.74 21.37
C LEU A 379 -0.19 -5.79 21.88
N LYS A 380 -1.36 -5.35 22.36
CA LYS A 380 -2.43 -6.26 22.79
C LYS A 380 -2.92 -7.14 21.64
N ASN A 381 -3.01 -6.60 20.44
CA ASN A 381 -3.37 -7.36 19.24
C ASN A 381 -2.30 -8.40 18.90
N ALA A 382 -1.02 -8.07 19.07
CA ALA A 382 0.07 -9.02 18.89
C ALA A 382 -0.02 -10.18 19.89
N PHE A 383 -0.33 -9.92 21.16
CA PHE A 383 -0.57 -10.99 22.14
C PHE A 383 -1.75 -11.86 21.70
N ALA A 384 -2.89 -11.28 21.35
CA ALA A 384 -4.05 -12.05 20.89
C ALA A 384 -3.72 -12.96 19.69
N PHE A 385 -2.93 -12.47 18.73
CA PHE A 385 -2.44 -13.27 17.61
C PHE A 385 -1.65 -14.49 18.10
N TRP A 386 -0.63 -14.29 18.94
CA TRP A 386 0.20 -15.37 19.46
C TRP A 386 -0.57 -16.36 20.34
N GLU A 387 -1.55 -15.89 21.13
CA GLU A 387 -2.40 -16.77 21.94
C GLU A 387 -3.34 -17.64 21.10
N SER A 388 -3.66 -17.22 19.87
CA SER A 388 -4.47 -17.99 18.93
C SER A 388 -3.66 -18.95 18.05
N ALA A 389 -2.32 -18.82 18.06
CA ALA A 389 -1.45 -19.61 17.21
C ALA A 389 -1.36 -21.07 17.67
N LYS A 390 -1.42 -22.01 16.72
CA LYS A 390 -1.14 -23.43 16.96
C LYS A 390 0.36 -23.67 16.81
N LEU A 391 1.04 -23.92 17.92
CA LEU A 391 2.49 -24.16 17.93
C LEU A 391 2.78 -25.65 18.12
N THR A 392 3.91 -26.10 17.56
CA THR A 392 4.42 -27.47 17.74
C THR A 392 5.82 -27.38 18.30
N THR A 393 6.09 -28.11 19.38
CA THR A 393 7.40 -28.17 20.04
C THR A 393 8.35 -29.15 19.34
N ASN A 394 9.64 -29.10 19.68
CA ASN A 394 10.67 -29.94 19.06
C ASN A 394 10.46 -31.45 19.31
N ASP A 395 9.75 -31.81 20.38
CA ASP A 395 9.34 -33.18 20.70
C ASP A 395 8.01 -33.58 20.02
N GLY A 396 7.47 -32.73 19.14
CA GLY A 396 6.28 -33.01 18.33
C GLY A 396 4.94 -32.76 19.02
N LYS A 397 4.94 -32.28 20.27
CA LYS A 397 3.72 -31.95 21.02
C LYS A 397 3.16 -30.58 20.62
N ALA A 398 1.89 -30.36 20.92
CA ALA A 398 1.27 -29.05 20.73
C ALA A 398 1.70 -28.10 21.87
N ALA A 399 1.76 -26.80 21.57
CA ALA A 399 1.96 -25.76 22.57
C ALA A 399 0.98 -24.60 22.37
N VAL A 400 0.55 -24.03 23.48
CA VAL A 400 -0.25 -22.82 23.56
C VAL A 400 0.44 -21.80 24.45
N VAL A 401 0.35 -20.53 24.08
CA VAL A 401 0.99 -19.43 24.80
C VAL A 401 -0.08 -18.52 25.38
N LYS A 402 0.16 -17.99 26.59
CA LYS A 402 -0.67 -16.98 27.24
C LYS A 402 0.17 -15.83 27.78
N PHE A 403 -0.31 -14.60 27.59
CA PHE A 403 0.35 -13.39 28.07
C PHE A 403 -0.49 -12.70 29.15
N TYR A 404 0.12 -12.41 30.29
CA TYR A 404 -0.50 -11.69 31.39
C TYR A 404 0.24 -10.38 31.62
N GLN A 405 -0.46 -9.25 31.50
CA GLN A 405 0.16 -7.96 31.79
C GLN A 405 0.31 -7.76 33.30
N VAL A 406 1.52 -7.46 33.76
CA VAL A 406 1.84 -7.18 35.17
C VAL A 406 2.26 -5.73 35.38
N ASN A 407 2.07 -5.22 36.59
CA ASN A 407 2.30 -3.81 36.93
C ASN A 407 3.73 -3.50 37.38
N THR A 408 4.54 -4.51 37.67
CA THR A 408 5.92 -4.34 38.13
C THR A 408 6.89 -5.12 37.26
N LYS A 409 8.12 -4.62 37.13
CA LYS A 409 9.20 -5.30 36.39
C LYS A 409 9.64 -6.60 37.06
N SER A 410 9.61 -6.67 38.39
CA SER A 410 10.03 -7.86 39.16
C SER A 410 9.13 -9.08 38.91
N ASP A 411 7.87 -8.86 38.55
CA ASP A 411 6.90 -9.93 38.34
C ASP A 411 6.87 -10.41 36.88
N ALA A 412 7.65 -9.80 35.99
CA ALA A 412 7.59 -10.00 34.55
C ALA A 412 8.74 -10.85 34.00
N ASN A 413 8.40 -11.80 33.14
CA ASN A 413 9.33 -12.56 32.32
C ASN A 413 9.87 -11.74 31.14
N ILE A 414 9.02 -10.85 30.61
CA ILE A 414 9.29 -10.03 29.43
C ILE A 414 9.05 -8.56 29.78
N TRP A 415 10.01 -7.70 29.48
CA TRP A 415 9.86 -6.25 29.59
C TRP A 415 9.72 -5.63 28.22
N VAL A 416 8.58 -5.03 27.91
CA VAL A 416 8.39 -4.28 26.67
C VAL A 416 8.81 -2.84 26.90
N THR A 417 9.75 -2.35 26.09
CA THR A 417 10.22 -0.97 26.10
C THR A 417 10.09 -0.31 24.73
N TRP A 418 9.90 1.00 24.75
CA TRP A 418 9.77 1.82 23.56
C TRP A 418 11.14 2.36 23.17
N VAL A 419 11.53 2.30 21.90
CA VAL A 419 12.83 2.82 21.45
C VAL A 419 12.66 3.77 20.27
N MET A 420 13.53 4.78 20.21
CA MET A 420 13.72 5.60 19.01
C MET A 420 14.93 5.03 18.27
N ARG A 421 14.71 4.29 17.19
CA ARG A 421 15.78 3.77 16.32
C ARG A 421 15.27 3.58 14.90
N ASN A 422 16.18 3.64 13.93
CA ASN A 422 15.88 3.39 12.53
C ASN A 422 15.42 1.93 12.36
N LEU A 423 14.27 1.71 11.72
CA LEU A 423 13.79 0.36 11.42
C LEU A 423 14.74 -0.45 10.52
N GLY A 424 15.59 0.22 9.74
CA GLY A 424 16.59 -0.39 8.85
C GLY A 424 17.85 -0.93 9.51
N ASP A 425 18.11 -0.61 10.78
CA ASP A 425 19.30 -1.09 11.51
C ASP A 425 19.09 -2.53 12.05
N GLY A 426 18.56 -3.42 11.19
CA GLY A 426 18.24 -4.80 11.56
C GLY A 426 17.06 -4.93 12.52
N VAL A 427 16.20 -3.90 12.63
CA VAL A 427 15.04 -3.89 13.52
C VAL A 427 13.85 -4.60 12.88
N LEU A 428 14.05 -5.86 12.50
CA LEU A 428 12.93 -6.79 12.46
C LEU A 428 12.62 -7.08 13.91
N GLY A 429 11.52 -6.50 14.42
CA GLY A 429 11.05 -6.59 15.80
C GLY A 429 11.74 -7.69 16.59
N HIS A 430 12.74 -7.31 17.38
CA HIS A 430 13.59 -8.23 18.16
C HIS A 430 12.82 -8.85 19.33
N ALA A 431 11.56 -9.25 19.12
CA ALA A 431 10.90 -10.23 19.94
C ALA A 431 11.52 -11.60 19.63
N ASN A 432 12.76 -11.80 20.09
CA ASN A 432 13.19 -13.16 20.36
C ASN A 432 12.23 -13.70 21.43
N LEU A 433 11.53 -14.79 21.15
CA LEU A 433 10.84 -15.60 22.14
C LEU A 433 11.93 -16.25 23.03
N GLY A 434 12.51 -15.43 23.91
CA GLY A 434 13.62 -15.71 24.82
C GLY A 434 13.65 -14.62 25.90
N LYS A 435 14.26 -14.92 27.05
CA LYS A 435 14.19 -14.06 28.25
C LYS A 435 14.67 -12.64 27.98
N GLY A 436 13.92 -11.65 28.47
CA GLY A 436 14.47 -10.32 28.64
C GLY A 436 13.56 -9.17 28.27
N VAL A 437 13.86 -8.56 27.14
CA VAL A 437 13.32 -7.26 26.74
C VAL A 437 12.86 -7.31 25.29
N VAL A 438 11.67 -6.77 25.04
CA VAL A 438 11.11 -6.57 23.69
C VAL A 438 11.13 -5.08 23.38
N GLU A 439 11.68 -4.76 22.22
CA GLU A 439 11.75 -3.40 21.74
C GLU A 439 10.64 -3.08 20.76
N VAL A 440 10.01 -1.92 20.94
CA VAL A 440 9.06 -1.37 19.98
C VAL A 440 9.57 -0.03 19.48
N ALA A 441 9.93 0.02 18.20
CA ALA A 441 10.33 1.25 17.55
C ALA A 441 9.14 2.22 17.46
N LEU A 442 9.34 3.44 17.95
CA LEU A 442 8.35 4.52 17.93
C LEU A 442 8.38 5.34 16.63
N GLY A 443 9.42 5.18 15.81
CA GLY A 443 9.60 5.84 14.53
C GLY A 443 9.65 4.84 13.38
N GLY A 444 9.35 5.33 12.17
CA GLY A 444 9.53 4.56 10.92
C GLY A 444 11.00 4.46 10.50
N TYR A 445 11.24 3.92 9.30
CA TYR A 445 12.57 3.91 8.69
C TYR A 445 13.15 5.32 8.61
N GLY A 446 14.44 5.43 8.95
CA GLY A 446 15.20 6.68 9.04
C GLY A 446 15.05 7.43 10.35
N CYS A 447 14.09 7.07 11.22
CA CYS A 447 13.85 7.74 12.49
C CYS A 447 14.68 7.11 13.63
N ASP A 448 15.95 7.48 13.73
CA ASP A 448 16.86 6.98 14.76
C ASP A 448 16.81 7.76 16.09
N GLY A 449 16.00 8.83 16.12
CA GLY A 449 15.87 9.71 17.27
C GLY A 449 17.03 10.68 17.47
N THR A 450 18.11 10.67 16.68
CA THR A 450 19.31 11.48 16.99
C THR A 450 19.21 12.95 16.54
N THR A 451 17.99 13.47 16.32
CA THR A 451 17.73 14.87 16.00
C THR A 451 18.03 15.75 17.23
N GLN A 452 19.32 16.06 17.43
CA GLN A 452 19.79 17.09 18.37
C GLN A 452 19.59 18.49 17.79
#